data_AF-A0A0M9YD01-F1
#
_entry.id   AF-A0A0M9YD01-F1
#
_cell.length_a   1.000
_cell.length_b   1.000
_cell.length_c   1.000
_cell.angle_alpha   90.00
_cell.angle_beta   90.00
_cell.angle_gamma   90.00
#
_symmetry.space_group_name_H-M   'P 1'
#
loop_
_entity.id
_entity.type
_entity.pdbx_description
1 polymer ?
#
loop_
_entity_poly.entity_id
_entity_poly.type
_entity_poly.pdbx_seq_one_letter_code
_entity_poly.pdbx_strand_id
1 'polypeptide(L)'
;MERGECFNAGVIVYCRAHSYVAARTHLDEGKLLALDPEADVSGVRAALLGVEGLCAGGESAGQAAGDEPGRRFRWLIAPRSTVVQPGPVHTGLTADPEAEVERLLELLVR
;
A
#
# COMPACT_ATOMS: atom_id res chain seq x y z
N MET A 1 -20.55 12.48 -12.06
CA MET A 1 -19.86 11.82 -10.94
C MET A 1 -19.73 10.37 -11.33
N GLU A 2 -18.54 9.93 -11.73
CA GLU A 2 -18.24 8.51 -11.92
C GLU A 2 -18.29 7.82 -10.54
N ARG A 3 -18.76 6.57 -10.50
CA ARG A 3 -18.91 5.80 -9.27
C ARG A 3 -17.54 5.66 -8.61
N GLY A 4 -17.33 6.28 -7.44
CA GLY A 4 -16.10 6.19 -6.65
C GLY A 4 -15.96 4.84 -5.94
N GLU A 5 -16.22 3.75 -6.66
CA GLU A 5 -16.14 2.40 -6.13
C GLU A 5 -14.69 2.02 -5.93
N CYS A 6 -14.37 1.56 -4.73
CA CYS A 6 -13.04 1.15 -4.36
C CYS A 6 -13.09 -0.03 -3.38
N PHE A 7 -12.01 -0.78 -3.34
CA PHE A 7 -11.78 -1.80 -2.33
C PHE A 7 -10.30 -1.76 -1.90
N ASN A 8 -10.01 -2.27 -0.71
CA ASN A 8 -8.64 -2.34 -0.24
C ASN A 8 -7.90 -3.47 -0.98
N ALA A 9 -6.71 -3.17 -1.49
CA ALA A 9 -5.79 -4.16 -2.08
C ALA A 9 -4.47 -4.28 -1.29
N GLY A 10 -4.38 -3.62 -0.13
CA GLY A 10 -3.19 -3.65 0.70
C GLY A 10 -3.28 -2.70 1.89
N VAL A 11 -2.27 -2.78 2.74
CA VAL A 11 -2.08 -1.93 3.92
C VAL A 11 -0.65 -1.40 3.95
N ILE A 12 -0.47 -0.20 4.50
CA ILE A 12 0.84 0.39 4.77
C ILE A 12 0.91 0.72 6.25
N VAL A 13 1.93 0.23 6.95
CA VAL A 13 2.20 0.54 8.35
C VAL A 13 3.50 1.31 8.44
N TYR A 14 3.45 2.47 9.11
CA TYR A 14 4.62 3.25 9.48
C TYR A 14 4.67 3.41 11.00
N CYS A 15 5.80 3.03 11.60
CA CYS A 15 6.03 3.18 13.03
C CYS A 15 7.37 3.89 13.27
N ARG A 16 7.30 5.18 13.61
CA ARG A 16 8.50 6.01 13.84
C ARG A 16 9.39 5.47 14.96
N ALA A 17 8.80 4.98 16.05
CA ALA A 17 9.55 4.51 17.22
C ALA A 17 10.43 3.29 16.90
N HIS A 18 10.04 2.50 15.89
CA HIS A 18 10.77 1.33 15.43
C HIS A 18 11.48 1.57 14.09
N SER A 19 11.51 2.81 13.58
CA SER A 19 12.01 3.14 12.24
C SER A 19 11.49 2.21 11.13
N TYR A 20 10.21 1.84 11.25
CA TYR A 20 9.60 0.81 10.42
C TYR A 20 8.65 1.41 9.39
N VAL A 21 8.73 0.93 8.14
CA VAL A 21 7.69 1.11 7.13
C VAL A 21 7.57 -0.16 6.30
N ALA A 22 6.35 -0.66 6.14
CA ALA A 22 6.08 -1.79 5.26
C ALA A 22 4.74 -1.60 4.57
N ALA A 23 4.66 -2.10 3.34
CA ALA A 23 3.40 -2.39 2.70
C ALA A 23 3.24 -3.91 2.56
N ARG A 24 2.00 -4.36 2.65
CA ARG A 24 1.58 -5.71 2.24
C ARG A 24 0.37 -5.59 1.37
N THR A 25 0.37 -6.30 0.25
CA THR A 25 -0.69 -6.23 -0.74
C THR A 25 -1.29 -7.60 -1.00
N HIS A 26 -2.58 -7.58 -1.35
CA HIS A 26 -3.31 -8.73 -1.83
C HIS A 26 -4.34 -8.23 -2.83
N LEU A 27 -4.15 -8.60 -4.10
CA LEU A 27 -5.09 -8.26 -5.16
C LEU A 27 -6.11 -9.39 -5.34
N ASP A 28 -7.34 -9.12 -4.96
CA ASP A 28 -8.49 -9.96 -5.32
C ASP A 28 -8.92 -9.61 -6.76
N GLU A 29 -8.48 -10.43 -7.71
CA GLU A 29 -8.77 -10.24 -9.14
C GLU A 29 -10.28 -10.35 -9.43
N GLY A 30 -11.00 -11.15 -8.65
CA GLY A 30 -12.46 -11.30 -8.79
C GLY A 30 -13.18 -10.01 -8.45
N LYS A 31 -12.80 -9.35 -7.33
CA LYS A 31 -13.34 -8.03 -6.97
C LYS A 31 -12.97 -6.96 -8.00
N LEU A 32 -11.72 -6.97 -8.50
CA LEU A 32 -11.28 -6.01 -9.52
C LEU A 32 -12.10 -6.15 -10.81
N LEU A 33 -12.21 -7.37 -11.35
CA LEU A 33 -12.93 -7.62 -12.60
C LEU A 33 -14.46 -7.50 -12.45
N ALA A 34 -14.99 -7.59 -11.22
CA ALA A 34 -16.38 -7.29 -10.94
C ALA A 34 -16.69 -5.78 -10.97
N LEU A 35 -15.72 -4.94 -10.60
CA LEU A 35 -15.84 -3.48 -10.70
C LEU A 35 -15.62 -3.00 -12.15
N ASP A 36 -14.61 -3.55 -12.81
CA ASP A 36 -14.28 -3.25 -14.21
C ASP A 36 -13.80 -4.51 -14.93
N PRO A 37 -14.64 -5.13 -15.79
CA PRO A 37 -14.27 -6.32 -16.55
C PRO A 37 -13.10 -6.16 -17.51
N GLU A 38 -12.73 -4.91 -17.87
CA GLU A 38 -11.62 -4.59 -18.76
C GLU A 38 -10.35 -4.15 -18.01
N ALA A 39 -10.35 -4.23 -16.67
CA ALA A 39 -9.22 -3.79 -15.85
C ALA A 39 -7.92 -4.56 -16.18
N ASP A 40 -6.80 -3.81 -16.28
CA ASP A 40 -5.46 -4.38 -16.42
C ASP A 40 -4.96 -4.93 -15.07
N VAL A 41 -5.32 -6.18 -14.80
CA VAL A 41 -4.90 -6.92 -13.60
C VAL A 41 -3.37 -6.91 -13.42
N SER A 42 -2.62 -7.02 -14.51
CA SER A 42 -1.15 -7.09 -14.46
C SER A 42 -0.55 -5.73 -14.09
N GLY A 43 -1.05 -4.66 -14.69
CA GLY A 43 -0.67 -3.29 -14.37
C GLY A 43 -1.00 -2.91 -12.92
N VAL A 44 -2.18 -3.30 -12.42
CA VAL A 44 -2.57 -3.09 -11.02
C VAL A 44 -1.63 -3.85 -10.08
N ARG A 45 -1.35 -5.12 -10.36
CA ARG A 45 -0.39 -5.93 -9.58
C ARG A 45 1.00 -5.30 -9.57
N ALA A 46 1.49 -4.83 -10.71
CA ALA A 46 2.79 -4.16 -10.81
C ALA A 46 2.82 -2.86 -9.99
N ALA A 47 1.74 -2.07 -10.01
CA ALA A 47 1.63 -0.86 -9.20
C ALA A 47 1.67 -1.18 -7.69
N LEU A 48 0.96 -2.21 -7.25
CA LEU A 48 0.98 -2.69 -5.86
C LEU A 48 2.38 -3.16 -5.43
N LEU A 49 3.08 -3.93 -6.27
CA LEU A 49 4.47 -4.33 -6.01
C LEU A 49 5.43 -3.13 -5.96
N GLY A 50 5.20 -2.10 -6.77
CA GLY A 50 5.96 -0.85 -6.69
C GLY A 50 5.82 -0.14 -5.34
N VAL A 51 4.62 -0.18 -4.75
CA VAL A 51 4.37 0.34 -3.38
C VAL A 51 5.15 -0.48 -2.35
N GLU A 52 5.15 -1.81 -2.45
CA GLU A 52 5.95 -2.67 -1.57
C GLU A 52 7.46 -2.40 -1.69
N GLY A 53 7.97 -2.27 -2.91
CA GLY A 53 9.37 -1.93 -3.17
C GLY A 53 9.77 -0.57 -2.58
N LEU A 54 8.90 0.44 -2.67
CA LEU A 54 9.14 1.75 -2.07
C LEU A 54 9.22 1.68 -0.53
N CYS A 55 8.40 0.83 0.10
CA CYS A 55 8.49 0.59 1.55
C CYS A 55 9.79 -0.13 1.93
N ALA A 56 10.12 -1.21 1.21
CA ALA A 56 11.31 -2.03 1.45
C ALA A 56 12.60 -1.20 1.40
N GLY A 57 12.64 -0.15 0.57
CA GLY A 57 13.82 0.69 0.43
C GLY A 57 14.85 0.06 -0.50
N GLY A 58 16.11 0.51 -0.39
CA GLY A 58 17.21 0.02 -1.24
C GLY A 58 16.96 0.28 -2.72
N GLU A 59 17.58 -0.50 -3.61
CA GLU A 59 17.46 -0.34 -5.06
C GLU A 59 15.99 -0.41 -5.53
N SER A 60 15.14 -1.15 -4.82
CA SER A 60 13.72 -1.33 -5.11
C SER A 60 12.88 -0.06 -4.88
N ALA A 61 13.37 0.91 -4.11
CA ALA A 61 12.70 2.19 -3.89
C ALA A 61 13.11 3.28 -4.91
N GLY A 62 13.96 2.96 -5.88
CA GLY A 62 14.37 3.88 -6.95
C GLY A 62 14.96 5.18 -6.39
N GLN A 63 14.39 6.33 -6.78
CA GLN A 63 14.85 7.65 -6.32
C GLN A 63 14.71 7.86 -4.79
N ALA A 64 13.89 7.05 -4.12
CA ALA A 64 13.71 7.09 -2.67
C ALA A 64 14.56 6.05 -1.92
N ALA A 65 15.50 5.38 -2.60
CA ALA A 65 16.40 4.38 -1.99
C ALA A 65 17.15 4.90 -0.76
N GLY A 66 17.60 6.16 -0.81
CA GLY A 66 18.34 6.82 0.28
C GLY A 66 17.45 7.55 1.30
N ASP A 67 16.13 7.50 1.16
CA ASP A 67 15.22 8.22 2.05
C ASP A 67 14.94 7.43 3.32
N GLU A 68 14.90 8.12 4.46
CA GLU A 68 14.45 7.54 5.73
C GLU A 68 12.99 7.01 5.64
N PRO A 69 12.61 5.97 6.40
CA PRO A 69 11.27 5.36 6.38
C PRO A 69 10.11 6.37 6.45
N GLY A 70 10.22 7.39 7.32
CA GLY A 70 9.20 8.43 7.45
C GLY A 70 9.09 9.34 6.23
N ARG A 71 10.18 9.56 5.47
CA ARG A 71 10.14 10.29 4.20
C ARG A 71 9.47 9.44 3.14
N ARG A 72 9.83 8.15 3.01
CA ARG A 72 9.17 7.21 2.08
C ARG A 72 7.67 7.10 2.36
N PHE A 73 7.26 7.01 3.63
CA PHE A 73 5.85 7.01 4.02
C PHE A 73 5.11 8.30 3.57
N ARG A 74 5.71 9.48 3.75
CA ARG A 74 5.11 10.74 3.25
C ARG A 74 4.96 10.77 1.74
N TRP A 75 5.87 10.13 1.00
CA TRP A 75 5.69 9.96 -0.43
C TRP A 75 4.48 9.05 -0.72
N LEU A 76 4.32 7.94 -0.02
CA LEU A 76 3.28 6.94 -0.28
C LEU A 76 1.85 7.47 -0.07
N ILE A 77 1.65 8.37 0.90
CA ILE A 77 0.31 8.91 1.22
C ILE A 77 -0.14 10.06 0.31
N ALA A 78 0.69 10.49 -0.64
CA ALA A 78 0.32 11.50 -1.62
C ALA A 78 -0.44 10.85 -2.80
N PRO A 79 -1.63 11.34 -3.20
CA PRO A 79 -2.34 10.82 -4.37
C PRO A 79 -1.51 10.99 -5.65
N ARG A 80 -1.23 9.90 -6.37
CA ARG A 80 -0.41 9.93 -7.60
C ARG A 80 -0.90 9.04 -8.75
N SER A 81 -1.95 8.27 -8.53
CA SER A 81 -2.55 7.39 -9.55
C SER A 81 -4.06 7.48 -9.46
N THR A 82 -4.75 7.21 -10.55
CA THR A 82 -6.21 7.06 -10.61
C THR A 82 -6.65 5.61 -10.45
N VAL A 83 -5.70 4.67 -10.43
CA VAL A 83 -5.95 3.21 -10.38
C VAL A 83 -5.65 2.64 -9.00
N VAL A 84 -4.46 2.94 -8.45
CA VAL A 84 -4.07 2.54 -7.08
C VAL A 84 -3.86 3.79 -6.26
N GLN A 85 -4.73 4.02 -5.29
CA GLN A 85 -4.72 5.23 -4.48
C GLN A 85 -4.45 4.92 -3.01
N PRO A 86 -3.68 5.76 -2.31
CA PRO A 86 -3.57 5.64 -0.86
C PRO A 86 -4.92 5.99 -0.22
N GLY A 87 -5.36 5.15 0.72
CA GLY A 87 -6.50 5.43 1.59
C GLY A 87 -6.17 6.48 2.66
N PRO A 88 -7.16 6.87 3.48
CA PRO A 88 -6.95 7.76 4.61
C PRO A 88 -5.93 7.20 5.61
N VAL A 89 -5.14 8.08 6.22
CA VAL A 89 -4.18 7.71 7.26
C VAL A 89 -4.89 7.64 8.61
N HIS A 90 -4.76 6.50 9.27
CA HIS A 90 -5.26 6.27 10.63
C HIS A 90 -4.10 6.12 11.61
N THR A 91 -4.26 6.64 12.83
CA THR A 91 -3.27 6.52 13.91
C THR A 91 -3.61 5.37 14.84
N GLY A 92 -2.59 4.76 15.44
CA GLY A 92 -2.73 3.64 16.36
C GLY A 92 -1.45 3.41 17.18
N LEU A 93 -1.51 2.43 18.08
CA LEU A 93 -0.38 2.01 18.91
C LEU A 93 -0.12 0.53 18.69
N THR A 94 1.15 0.15 18.54
CA THR A 94 1.61 -1.24 18.51
C THR A 94 3.00 -1.32 19.13
N ALA A 95 3.32 -2.45 19.76
CA ALA A 95 4.68 -2.79 20.20
C ALA A 95 5.43 -3.61 19.15
N ASP A 96 4.72 -4.15 18.15
CA ASP A 96 5.26 -4.99 17.09
C ASP A 96 4.63 -4.57 15.74
N PRO A 97 5.28 -3.68 14.98
CA PRO A 97 4.75 -3.19 13.72
C PRO A 97 4.84 -4.22 12.57
N GLU A 98 5.67 -5.26 12.70
CA GLU A 98 5.77 -6.36 11.74
C GLU A 98 4.57 -7.30 11.87
N ALA A 99 4.22 -7.70 13.10
CA ALA A 99 3.00 -8.47 13.33
C ALA A 99 1.74 -7.66 12.98
N GLU A 100 1.75 -6.35 13.24
CA GLU A 100 0.59 -5.49 13.00
C GLU A 100 0.28 -5.32 11.51
N VAL A 101 1.28 -5.25 10.62
CA VAL A 101 1.01 -5.13 9.17
C VAL A 101 0.32 -6.38 8.63
N GLU A 102 0.73 -7.57 9.07
CA GLU A 102 0.09 -8.83 8.68
C GLU A 102 -1.33 -8.92 9.26
N ARG A 103 -1.51 -8.56 10.53
CA ARG A 103 -2.83 -8.54 11.18
C ARG A 103 -3.81 -7.61 10.45
N LEU A 104 -3.35 -6.42 10.04
CA LEU A 104 -4.18 -5.45 9.31
C LEU A 104 -4.48 -5.91 7.89
N LEU A 105 -3.55 -6.60 7.22
CA LEU A 105 -3.80 -7.20 5.91
C LEU A 105 -4.93 -8.24 6.00
N GLU A 106 -4.88 -9.12 6.99
CA GLU A 106 -5.93 -10.13 7.24
C GLU A 106 -7.28 -9.50 7.60
N LEU A 107 -7.28 -8.37 8.32
CA LEU A 107 -8.53 -7.75 8.78
C LEU A 107 -9.21 -6.87 7.73
N LEU A 108 -8.42 -6.19 6.90
CA LEU A 108 -8.91 -5.09 6.05
C LEU A 108 -8.90 -5.40 4.56
N VAL A 109 -8.23 -6.48 4.14
CA VAL A 109 -8.00 -6.79 2.72
C VAL A 109 -8.48 -8.19 2.36
N ARG A 110 -8.09 -9.20 3.15
CA ARG A 110 -8.48 -10.61 2.97
C ARG A 110 -9.83 -10.89 3.64
#